data_AF-A0A7X7AQS7-F1
#
_entry.id   AF-A0A7X7AQS7-F1
#
_cell.length_a   1.000
_cell.length_b   1.000
_cell.length_c   1.000
_cell.angle_alpha   90.00
_cell.angle_beta   90.00
_cell.angle_gamma   90.00
#
_symmetry.space_group_name_H-M   'P 1'
#
loop_
_entity.id
_entity.type
_entity.pdbx_description
1 polymer ?
#
loop_
_entity_poly.entity_id
_entity_poly.type
_entity_poly.pdbx_seq_one_letter_code
_entity_poly.pdbx_strand_id
1 'polypeptide(L)'
;MAKARADAMRQNIDQAGAQATVWRGEIESKTTICPSCGKPAGSGKFCNNCGASMEMRECSVCGAKNSLKVRFCNNCGNNLEAPSLQVGLCSECDFQNPPGVRFCGGCGSKL
;
A
#
# COMPACT_ATOMS: atom_id res chain seq x y z
N MET A 1 -17.34 14.33 -63.53
CA MET A 1 -17.91 15.14 -62.42
C MET A 1 -18.29 14.32 -61.19
N ALA A 2 -18.93 13.15 -61.33
CA ALA A 2 -19.31 12.30 -60.17
C ALA A 2 -18.10 11.81 -59.34
N LYS A 3 -17.03 11.34 -60.00
CA LYS A 3 -15.81 10.86 -59.33
C LYS A 3 -15.16 11.92 -58.42
N ALA A 4 -14.97 13.14 -58.94
CA ALA A 4 -14.38 14.24 -58.20
C ALA A 4 -15.18 14.63 -56.94
N ARG A 5 -16.52 14.54 -56.98
CA ARG A 5 -17.37 14.81 -55.81
C ARG A 5 -17.25 13.72 -54.75
N ALA A 6 -17.17 12.45 -55.16
CA ALA A 6 -16.97 11.33 -54.24
C ALA A 6 -15.61 11.39 -53.56
N ASP A 7 -14.57 11.76 -54.32
CA ASP A 7 -13.21 11.92 -53.78
C ASP A 7 -13.14 13.09 -52.78
N ALA A 8 -13.74 14.24 -53.12
CA ALA A 8 -13.84 15.38 -52.20
C ALA A 8 -14.62 15.04 -50.91
N MET A 9 -15.69 14.26 -51.01
CA MET A 9 -16.46 13.83 -49.84
C MET A 9 -15.64 12.95 -48.90
N ARG A 10 -14.86 11.99 -49.44
CA ARG A 10 -13.97 11.16 -48.63
C ARG A 10 -12.90 11.98 -47.92
N GLN A 11 -12.24 12.89 -48.65
CA GLN A 11 -11.22 13.77 -48.08
C GLN A 11 -11.75 14.63 -46.95
N ASN A 12 -12.97 15.15 -47.08
CA ASN A 12 -13.61 15.93 -46.02
C ASN A 12 -13.89 15.10 -44.76
N ILE A 13 -14.32 13.84 -44.92
CA ILE A 13 -14.56 12.92 -43.79
C ILE A 13 -13.24 12.58 -43.10
N ASP A 14 -12.19 12.26 -43.87
CA ASP A 14 -10.87 11.91 -43.35
C ASP A 14 -10.23 13.10 -42.60
N GLN A 15 -10.35 14.31 -43.16
CA GLN A 15 -9.85 15.53 -42.51
C GLN A 15 -10.60 15.88 -41.23
N ALA A 16 -11.92 15.67 -41.20
CA ALA A 16 -12.73 15.88 -40.01
C ALA A 16 -12.39 14.85 -38.92
N GLY A 17 -12.17 13.58 -39.29
CA GLY A 17 -11.76 12.52 -38.36
C GLY A 17 -10.36 12.74 -37.80
N ALA A 18 -9.41 13.20 -38.62
CA ALA A 18 -8.04 13.47 -38.18
C ALA A 18 -7.95 14.60 -37.14
N GLN A 19 -8.88 15.55 -37.17
CA GLN A 19 -8.94 16.67 -36.22
C GLN A 19 -9.92 16.43 -35.07
N ALA A 20 -10.69 15.34 -35.12
CA ALA A 20 -11.64 15.00 -34.07
C ALA A 20 -10.89 14.56 -32.81
N THR A 21 -11.01 15.34 -31.74
CA THR A 21 -10.50 14.94 -30.43
C THR A 21 -11.46 13.92 -29.81
N VAL A 22 -11.07 12.64 -29.82
CA VAL A 22 -11.90 11.53 -29.32
C VAL A 22 -12.08 11.59 -27.78
N TRP A 23 -11.11 12.15 -27.06
CA TRP A 23 -11.19 12.29 -25.60
C TRP A 23 -10.31 13.45 -25.12
N ARG A 24 -10.82 14.25 -24.16
CA ARG A 24 -10.19 15.50 -23.66
C ARG A 24 -9.71 15.42 -22.19
N GLY A 25 -9.79 14.25 -21.56
CA GLY A 25 -9.42 14.12 -20.15
C GLY A 25 -7.91 14.02 -19.92
N GLU A 26 -7.51 13.95 -18.66
CA GLU A 26 -6.14 13.65 -18.24
C GLU A 26 -6.02 12.15 -17.91
N ILE A 27 -5.10 11.43 -18.57
CA ILE A 27 -4.89 10.00 -18.30
C ILE A 27 -4.02 9.89 -17.03
N GLU A 28 -4.65 9.96 -15.86
CA GLU A 28 -3.94 9.69 -14.61
C GLU A 28 -3.69 8.18 -14.45
N SER A 29 -2.44 7.76 -14.67
CA SER A 29 -1.99 6.40 -14.34
C SER A 29 -1.57 6.31 -12.87
N LYS A 30 -2.54 6.33 -11.94
CA LYS A 30 -2.28 6.05 -10.52
C LYS A 30 -2.14 4.54 -10.28
N THR A 31 -1.10 3.94 -10.86
CA THR A 31 -0.74 2.55 -10.62
C THR A 31 0.37 2.46 -9.59
N THR A 32 0.07 1.86 -8.45
CA THR A 32 1.04 1.59 -7.38
C THR A 32 1.64 0.21 -7.56
N ILE A 33 2.94 0.02 -7.40
CA ILE A 33 3.52 -1.32 -7.50
C ILE A 33 3.08 -2.17 -6.30
N CYS A 34 2.59 -3.38 -6.57
CA CYS A 34 2.22 -4.32 -5.53
C CYS A 34 3.48 -4.81 -4.77
N PRO A 35 3.58 -4.61 -3.45
CA PRO A 35 4.74 -5.09 -2.69
C PRO A 35 4.80 -6.62 -2.59
N SER A 36 3.71 -7.32 -2.92
CA SER A 36 3.64 -8.78 -2.86
C SER A 36 4.08 -9.48 -4.16
N CYS A 37 3.80 -8.91 -5.33
CA CYS A 37 4.07 -9.57 -6.62
C CYS A 37 4.84 -8.72 -7.63
N GLY A 38 5.18 -7.48 -7.28
CA GLY A 38 5.94 -6.56 -8.15
C GLY A 38 5.19 -6.02 -9.37
N LYS A 39 3.93 -6.44 -9.58
CA LYS A 39 3.09 -5.96 -10.70
C LYS A 39 2.35 -4.67 -10.33
N PRO A 40 1.98 -3.84 -11.31
CA PRO A 40 1.12 -2.68 -11.07
C PRO A 40 -0.21 -3.11 -10.44
N ALA A 41 -0.44 -2.72 -9.19
CA ALA A 41 -1.75 -2.72 -8.56
C ALA A 41 -2.40 -1.36 -8.84
N GLY A 42 -3.69 -1.33 -9.14
CA GLY A 42 -4.41 -0.05 -9.22
C GLY A 42 -4.45 0.66 -7.87
N SER A 43 -5.31 1.67 -7.75
CA SER A 43 -5.54 2.42 -6.49
C SER A 43 -6.42 1.69 -5.46
N GLY A 44 -6.75 0.41 -5.70
CA GLY A 44 -7.65 -0.38 -4.84
C GLY A 44 -6.99 -0.93 -3.58
N LYS A 45 -7.82 -1.38 -2.63
CA LYS A 45 -7.37 -2.06 -1.40
C LYS A 45 -6.70 -3.41 -1.64
N PHE A 46 -6.91 -4.02 -2.80
CA PHE A 46 -6.34 -5.30 -3.19
C PHE A 46 -5.66 -5.20 -4.55
N CYS A 47 -4.60 -5.98 -4.75
CA CYS A 47 -3.94 -6.07 -6.04
C CYS A 47 -4.80 -6.84 -7.05
N ASN A 48 -5.13 -6.20 -8.17
CA ASN A 48 -5.90 -6.81 -9.27
C ASN A 48 -5.20 -8.03 -9.93
N ASN A 49 -3.89 -8.18 -9.72
CA ASN A 49 -3.11 -9.26 -10.34
C ASN A 49 -2.88 -10.48 -9.42
N CYS A 50 -2.87 -10.30 -8.10
CA CYS A 50 -2.57 -11.40 -7.16
C CYS A 50 -3.49 -11.48 -5.93
N GLY A 51 -4.44 -10.55 -5.78
CA GLY A 51 -5.38 -10.52 -4.65
C GLY A 51 -4.78 -10.10 -3.31
N ALA A 52 -3.48 -9.79 -3.23
CA ALA A 52 -2.87 -9.36 -1.98
C ALA A 52 -3.43 -8.00 -1.52
N SER A 53 -3.66 -7.85 -0.21
CA SER A 53 -4.05 -6.56 0.38
C SER A 53 -2.92 -5.53 0.21
N MET A 54 -3.31 -4.33 -0.22
CA MET A 54 -2.49 -3.12 -0.34
C MET A 54 -2.59 -2.24 0.91
N GLU A 55 -3.38 -2.66 1.92
CA GLU A 55 -3.45 -1.96 3.20
C GLU A 55 -2.14 -2.12 3.97
N MET A 56 -1.75 -1.05 4.66
CA MET A 56 -0.58 -1.02 5.52
C MET A 56 -1.02 -0.95 6.97
N ARG A 57 -0.36 -1.70 7.85
CA ARG A 57 -0.52 -1.58 9.29
C ARG A 57 0.44 -0.55 9.84
N GLU A 58 0.01 0.20 10.84
CA GLU A 58 0.87 1.14 11.55
C GLU A 58 1.57 0.44 12.71
N CYS A 59 2.83 0.77 12.92
CA CYS A 59 3.60 0.27 14.05
C CYS A 59 3.12 0.97 15.34
N SER A 60 2.71 0.21 16.36
CA SER A 60 2.28 0.75 17.65
C SER A 60 3.39 1.47 18.42
N VAL A 61 4.66 1.21 18.11
CA VAL A 61 5.82 1.79 18.80
C VAL A 61 6.31 3.08 18.14
N CYS A 62 6.35 3.14 16.81
CA CYS A 62 6.94 4.28 16.08
C CYS A 62 6.03 4.91 15.02
N GLY A 63 4.80 4.42 14.84
CA GLY A 63 3.84 4.93 13.85
C GLY A 63 4.15 4.60 12.38
N ALA A 64 5.28 3.94 12.08
CA ALA A 64 5.65 3.63 10.70
C ALA A 64 4.64 2.68 10.03
N LYS A 65 4.29 2.98 8.77
CA LYS A 65 3.44 2.14 7.93
C LYS A 65 4.24 0.95 7.38
N ASN A 66 3.74 -0.24 7.63
CA ASN A 66 4.37 -1.50 7.26
C ASN A 66 3.37 -2.38 6.50
N SER A 67 3.87 -3.21 5.58
CA SER A 67 3.01 -4.20 4.92
C SER A 67 2.45 -5.19 5.95
N LEU A 68 1.23 -5.68 5.73
CA LEU A 68 0.62 -6.70 6.60
C LEU A 68 1.42 -8.01 6.66
N LYS A 69 2.31 -8.27 5.69
CA LYS A 69 3.14 -9.48 5.64
C LYS A 69 4.45 -9.41 6.41
N VAL A 70 4.91 -8.23 6.81
CA VAL A 70 6.19 -8.13 7.53
C VAL A 70 5.98 -8.41 9.02
N ARG A 71 6.87 -9.26 9.58
CA ARG A 71 6.82 -9.67 10.99
C ARG A 71 7.39 -8.60 11.92
N PHE A 72 8.35 -7.82 11.42
CA PHE A 72 9.03 -6.76 12.15
C PHE A 72 8.83 -5.42 11.45
N CYS A 73 8.80 -4.34 12.23
CA CYS A 73 8.75 -2.98 11.72
C CYS A 73 10.07 -2.65 10.99
N ASN A 74 9.99 -2.20 9.73
CA ASN A 74 11.16 -1.84 8.94
C ASN A 74 11.87 -0.57 9.45
N ASN A 75 11.24 0.18 10.34
CA ASN A 75 11.81 1.41 10.92
C ASN A 75 12.42 1.19 12.30
N CYS A 76 11.70 0.53 13.22
CA CYS A 76 12.14 0.39 14.62
C CYS A 76 12.41 -1.07 15.07
N GLY A 77 12.22 -2.06 14.20
CA GLY A 77 12.44 -3.47 14.53
C GLY A 77 11.39 -4.11 15.44
N ASN A 78 10.38 -3.37 15.92
CA ASN A 78 9.33 -3.92 16.78
C ASN A 78 8.59 -5.08 16.08
N ASN A 79 8.34 -6.16 16.83
CA ASN A 79 7.55 -7.29 16.34
C ASN A 79 6.08 -6.85 16.18
N LEU A 80 5.57 -6.91 14.95
CA LEU A 80 4.21 -6.53 14.60
C LEU A 80 3.21 -7.68 14.79
N GLU A 81 3.65 -8.93 14.83
CA GLU A 81 2.77 -10.08 15.09
C GLU A 81 2.56 -10.32 16.59
N ALA A 82 3.49 -9.86 17.43
CA ALA A 82 3.33 -9.96 18.87
C ALA A 82 2.16 -9.07 19.31
N PRO A 83 1.28 -9.55 20.21
CA PRO A 83 0.39 -8.67 20.96
C PRO A 83 1.27 -7.57 21.56
N SER A 84 0.83 -6.32 21.51
CA SER A 84 1.52 -5.21 22.16
C SER A 84 1.77 -5.60 23.62
N LEU A 85 3.00 -6.00 23.92
CA LEU A 85 3.41 -6.43 25.24
C LEU A 85 3.28 -5.20 26.10
N GLN A 86 2.21 -5.15 26.87
CA GLN A 86 2.03 -4.11 27.87
C GLN A 86 3.27 -4.14 28.76
N VAL A 87 3.78 -2.95 29.07
CA VAL A 87 4.85 -2.73 30.05
C VAL A 87 4.44 -3.46 31.32
N GLY A 88 5.15 -4.53 31.66
CA GLY A 88 4.82 -5.35 32.82
C GLY A 88 5.30 -4.65 34.08
N LEU A 89 4.38 -4.00 34.81
CA LEU A 89 4.67 -3.62 36.19
C LEU A 89 4.86 -4.91 36.99
N CYS A 90 6.00 -5.05 37.65
CA CYS A 90 6.24 -6.22 38.48
C CYS A 90 5.33 -6.18 39.71
N SER A 91 4.48 -7.19 39.90
CA SER A 91 3.58 -7.30 41.06
C SER A 91 4.30 -7.47 42.40
N GLU A 92 5.58 -7.85 42.38
CA GLU A 92 6.36 -8.16 43.59
C GLU A 92 7.21 -6.98 44.08
N CYS A 93 7.63 -6.08 43.17
CA CYS A 93 8.56 -5.00 43.52
C CYS A 93 8.26 -3.67 42.81
N ASP A 94 7.12 -3.59 42.13
CA ASP A 94 6.65 -2.42 41.37
C ASP A 94 7.64 -1.89 40.31
N PHE A 95 8.64 -2.69 39.96
CA PHE A 95 9.61 -2.33 38.93
C PHE A 95 8.94 -2.32 37.56
N GLN A 96 9.12 -1.23 36.82
CA GLN A 96 8.54 -1.05 35.50
C GLN A 96 9.42 -1.73 34.44
N ASN A 97 8.95 -2.85 33.91
CA ASN A 97 9.75 -3.64 32.96
C ASN A 97 9.45 -3.28 31.50
N PRO A 98 10.47 -3.24 30.63
CA PRO A 98 10.27 -3.01 29.21
C PRO A 98 9.43 -4.13 28.57
N PRO A 99 8.74 -3.85 27.46
CA PRO A 99 7.89 -4.82 26.79
C PRO A 99 8.68 -6.05 26.35
N GLY A 100 8.13 -7.25 26.60
CA GLY A 100 8.69 -8.51 26.09
C GLY A 100 9.73 -9.20 26.97
N VAL A 101 9.99 -8.71 28.18
CA VAL A 101 10.83 -9.44 29.14
C VAL A 101 9.98 -10.42 29.96
N ARG A 102 10.52 -11.64 30.18
CA ARG A 102 9.86 -12.73 30.91
C ARG A 102 10.10 -12.70 32.41
N PHE A 103 11.09 -11.92 32.83
CA PHE A 103 11.57 -11.80 34.21
C PHE A 103 11.79 -10.33 34.54
N CYS A 104 11.55 -9.98 35.79
CA CYS A 104 11.71 -8.64 36.31
C CYS A 104 13.19 -8.26 36.38
N GLY A 105 13.57 -7.12 35.80
CA GLY A 105 14.93 -6.59 35.88
C GLY A 105 15.34 -6.08 37.27
N GLY A 106 14.38 -5.82 38.16
CA GLY A 106 14.63 -5.36 39.52
C GLY A 106 14.82 -6.50 40.54
N CYS A 107 13.90 -7.48 40.56
CA CYS A 107 13.89 -8.54 41.58
C CYS A 107 14.03 -9.97 41.02
N GLY A 108 14.08 -10.15 39.70
CA GLY A 108 14.22 -11.47 39.06
C GLY A 108 12.97 -12.35 39.09
N SER A 109 11.85 -11.88 39.64
CA SER A 109 10.58 -12.62 39.61
C SER A 109 10.04 -12.75 38.18
N LYS A 110 9.20 -13.75 37.95
CA LYS A 110 8.56 -13.96 36.65
C LYS A 110 7.44 -12.93 36.44
N LEU A 111 7.40 -12.30 35.26
CA LEU A 111 6.36 -11.36 34.83
C LEU A 111 5.26 -12.05 34.02
#